data_AF-A0A3D1ZBA8-F1
#
_entry.id   AF-A0A3D1ZBA8-F1
#
_cell.length_a   1.000
_cell.length_b   1.000
_cell.length_c   1.000
_cell.angle_alpha   90.00
_cell.angle_beta   90.00
_cell.angle_gamma   90.00
#
_symmetry.space_group_name_H-M   'P 1'
#
loop_
_entity.id
_entity.type
_entity.pdbx_description
1 polymer ?
#
loop_
_entity_poly.entity_id
_entity_poly.type
_entity_poly.pdbx_seq_one_letter_code
_entity_poly.pdbx_strand_id
1 'polypeptide(L)'
;LKYEVTQDGNTINVEVEEKGGRFSFLGQSPCDDIEITTPSNTRVGLSANNGTIELYGMHRSGTVRSSNGKIIMDDVTGDFDVHASNGSVDIAGATVTFDIESSNERIVFAGVIVPSVGNRMTTTNGSAEITLHRIPGEELDASTTNGSIKTRLPILTTFSGDKHHIVGTIGAGDAELFVKTANGPVTVQRDTLMKS
;
A
#
# COMPACT_ATOMS: atom_id res chain seq x y z
N LEU A 1 13.27 -1.05 24.69
CA LEU A 1 13.96 -1.63 23.51
C LEU A 1 15.11 -2.58 23.83
N LYS A 2 15.22 -3.72 23.13
CA LYS A 2 16.50 -4.39 22.86
C LYS A 2 16.63 -4.47 21.33
N TYR A 3 17.77 -4.09 20.77
CA TYR A 3 18.02 -4.22 19.33
C TYR A 3 19.36 -4.91 19.09
N GLU A 4 19.46 -5.58 17.94
CA GLU A 4 20.66 -6.23 17.44
C GLU A 4 20.90 -5.81 15.99
N VAL A 5 22.13 -5.43 15.67
CA VAL A 5 22.55 -5.08 14.31
C VAL A 5 23.65 -6.03 13.89
N THR A 6 23.42 -6.74 12.79
CA THR A 6 24.42 -7.62 12.17
C THR A 6 24.65 -7.21 10.72
N GLN A 7 25.87 -7.46 10.24
CA GLN A 7 26.23 -7.20 8.85
C GLN A 7 26.82 -8.46 8.22
N ASP A 8 26.28 -8.83 7.05
CA ASP A 8 26.82 -9.88 6.19
C ASP A 8 27.02 -9.31 4.79
N GLY A 9 28.28 -9.06 4.43
CA GLY A 9 28.64 -8.36 3.19
C GLY A 9 27.98 -6.98 3.10
N ASN A 10 27.06 -6.83 2.14
CA ASN A 10 26.32 -5.59 1.88
C ASN A 10 24.91 -5.58 2.51
N THR A 11 24.57 -6.59 3.31
CA THR A 11 23.28 -6.70 3.99
C THR A 11 23.45 -6.27 5.44
N ILE A 12 22.66 -5.29 5.87
CA ILE A 12 22.52 -4.90 7.28
C ILE A 12 21.19 -5.46 7.76
N ASN A 13 21.22 -6.30 8.80
CA ASN A 13 20.02 -6.79 9.47
C ASN A 13 19.88 -6.07 10.80
N VAL A 14 18.72 -5.46 11.02
CA VAL A 14 18.36 -4.81 12.28
C VAL A 14 17.18 -5.56 12.84
N GLU A 15 17.37 -6.21 13.99
CA GLU A 15 16.30 -6.91 14.71
C GLU A 15 16.00 -6.17 16.01
N VAL A 16 14.71 -5.99 16.28
CA VAL A 16 14.23 -5.16 17.39
C VAL A 16 13.24 -6.00 18.19
N GLU A 17 13.59 -6.25 19.44
CA GLU A 17 12.76 -7.00 20.37
C GLU A 17 12.15 -6.03 21.39
N GLU A 18 10.82 -5.90 21.33
CA GLU A 18 10.06 -5.19 22.35
C GLU A 18 9.93 -6.09 23.58
N LYS A 19 10.66 -5.78 24.66
CA LYS A 19 10.53 -6.52 25.92
C LYS A 19 9.20 -6.17 26.59
N GLY A 20 8.19 -7.01 26.38
CA GLY A 20 6.94 -6.99 27.15
C GLY A 20 7.21 -7.28 28.63
N GLY A 21 7.21 -6.24 29.46
CA GLY A 21 7.25 -6.39 30.91
C GLY A 21 5.90 -6.88 31.44
N ARG A 22 5.89 -8.06 32.09
CA ARG A 22 4.87 -8.38 33.10
C ARG A 22 4.91 -7.24 34.13
N PHE A 23 3.80 -6.54 34.33
CA PHE A 23 3.60 -5.31 35.13
C PHE A 23 3.78 -3.98 34.37
N SER A 24 2.67 -3.42 33.88
CA SER A 24 2.54 -1.97 33.61
C SER A 24 1.09 -1.53 33.85
N PHE A 25 0.69 -1.48 35.12
CA PHE A 25 -0.54 -0.84 35.61
C PHE A 25 -0.27 0.64 35.94
N LEU A 26 0.28 1.43 35.02
CA LEU A 26 0.44 2.90 35.13
C LEU A 26 0.99 3.46 33.80
N GLY A 27 0.09 3.72 32.84
CA GLY A 27 0.08 4.95 32.05
C GLY A 27 1.23 5.36 31.11
N GLN A 28 2.23 4.54 30.79
CA GLN A 28 3.25 4.95 29.82
C GLN A 28 3.85 3.77 29.05
N SER A 29 3.41 3.56 27.81
CA SER A 29 4.10 2.68 26.85
C SER A 29 5.26 3.48 26.24
N PRO A 30 6.51 3.00 26.31
CA PRO A 30 7.62 3.65 25.62
C PRO A 30 7.40 3.50 24.10
N CYS A 31 7.15 4.61 23.39
CA CYS A 31 7.33 4.64 21.93
C CYS A 31 8.83 4.72 21.67
N ASP A 32 9.41 3.61 21.25
CA ASP A 32 10.79 3.53 20.81
C ASP A 32 10.79 3.66 19.28
N ASP A 33 11.13 4.85 18.76
CA ASP A 33 11.25 5.08 17.31
C ASP A 33 12.65 4.65 16.82
N ILE A 34 12.70 3.98 15.67
CA ILE A 34 13.96 3.55 15.04
C ILE A 34 14.03 4.12 13.64
N GLU A 35 15.03 4.97 13.42
CA GLU A 35 15.31 5.58 12.13
C GLU A 35 16.54 4.91 11.49
N ILE A 36 16.40 4.49 10.24
CA ILE A 36 17.48 3.88 9.45
C ILE A 36 17.63 4.66 8.14
N THR A 37 18.76 5.32 7.96
CA THR A 37 19.09 6.03 6.72
C THR A 37 19.98 5.15 5.82
N THR A 38 19.57 4.93 4.58
CA THR A 38 20.36 4.18 3.58
C THR A 38 20.36 4.91 2.24
N PRO A 39 21.29 4.60 1.31
CA PRO A 39 21.22 5.12 -0.05
C PRO A 39 19.90 4.70 -0.73
N SER A 40 19.32 5.58 -1.57
CA SER A 40 18.02 5.34 -2.22
C SER A 40 17.95 4.09 -3.10
N ASN A 41 19.09 3.59 -3.58
CA ASN A 41 19.19 2.36 -4.37
C ASN A 41 19.38 1.08 -3.51
N THR A 42 19.07 1.14 -2.22
CA THR A 42 19.14 -0.01 -1.32
C THR A 42 17.89 -0.86 -1.47
N ARG A 43 18.04 -2.20 -1.54
CA ARG A 43 16.90 -3.12 -1.46
C ARG A 43 16.48 -3.21 -0.01
N VAL A 44 15.23 -2.89 0.29
CA VAL A 44 14.70 -2.88 1.67
C VAL A 44 13.81 -4.08 1.94
N GLY A 45 13.91 -4.61 3.16
CA GLY A 45 13.00 -5.62 3.70
C GLY A 45 12.56 -5.17 5.08
N LEU A 46 11.31 -4.73 5.20
CA LEU A 46 10.74 -4.21 6.45
C LEU A 46 9.63 -5.15 6.92
N SER A 47 9.65 -5.50 8.20
CA SER A 47 8.62 -6.34 8.81
C SER A 47 8.36 -5.86 10.23
N ALA A 48 7.09 -5.57 10.55
CA ALA A 48 6.68 -5.19 11.90
C ALA A 48 5.42 -5.95 12.32
N ASN A 49 5.38 -6.38 13.57
CA ASN A 49 4.17 -6.98 14.14
C ASN A 49 3.19 -5.90 14.64
N ASN A 50 3.74 -4.88 15.30
CA ASN A 50 3.02 -3.71 15.81
C ASN A 50 3.85 -2.46 15.46
N GLY A 51 3.20 -1.30 15.49
CA GLY A 51 3.86 -0.03 15.21
C GLY A 51 3.86 0.32 13.71
N THR A 52 4.16 1.58 13.43
CA THR A 52 4.13 2.11 12.06
C THR A 52 5.42 1.79 11.32
N ILE A 53 5.31 1.35 10.07
CA ILE A 53 6.44 1.31 9.14
C ILE A 53 6.34 2.54 8.24
N GLU A 54 7.40 3.33 8.21
CA GLU A 54 7.53 4.46 7.29
C GLU A 54 8.71 4.26 6.35
N LEU A 55 8.49 4.46 5.05
CA LEU A 55 9.51 4.31 4.02
C LEU A 55 9.49 5.50 3.06
N TYR A 56 10.62 6.19 2.93
CA TYR A 56 10.74 7.41 2.13
C TYR A 56 11.90 7.31 1.14
N GLY A 57 11.71 7.76 -0.11
CA GLY A 57 12.80 8.02 -1.06
C GLY A 57 13.56 6.77 -1.53
N MET A 58 12.89 5.62 -1.61
CA MET A 58 13.51 4.34 -1.98
C MET A 58 13.19 3.94 -3.41
N HIS A 59 14.22 3.90 -4.26
CA HIS A 59 14.08 3.77 -5.71
C HIS A 59 14.52 2.39 -6.24
N ARG A 60 14.57 1.40 -5.36
CA ARG A 60 14.83 0.00 -5.68
C ARG A 60 13.77 -0.88 -5.05
N SER A 61 13.43 -1.99 -5.72
CA SER A 61 12.47 -2.98 -5.26
C SER A 61 12.71 -3.44 -3.81
N GLY A 62 11.64 -3.77 -3.11
CA GLY A 62 11.68 -4.18 -1.71
C GLY A 62 10.44 -4.93 -1.26
N THR A 63 10.40 -5.27 0.02
CA THR A 63 9.25 -5.92 0.67
C THR A 63 8.91 -5.21 1.97
N VAL A 64 7.63 -4.93 2.19
CA VAL A 64 7.13 -4.27 3.40
C VAL A 64 5.97 -5.10 3.96
N ARG A 65 6.09 -5.58 5.20
CA ARG A 65 5.08 -6.41 5.85
C ARG A 65 4.67 -5.85 7.21
N SER A 66 3.38 -5.72 7.46
CA SER A 66 2.85 -5.28 8.75
C SER A 66 1.66 -6.15 9.20
N SER A 67 1.68 -6.58 10.46
CA SER A 67 0.56 -7.35 11.03
C SER A 67 -0.52 -6.43 11.63
N ASN A 68 -0.17 -5.53 12.55
CA ASN A 68 -1.11 -4.66 13.28
C ASN A 68 -0.64 -3.20 13.32
N GLY A 69 -0.10 -2.72 12.20
CA GLY A 69 0.56 -1.43 12.13
C GLY A 69 0.32 -0.73 10.80
N LYS A 70 0.36 0.60 10.83
CA LYS A 70 0.22 1.42 9.62
C LYS A 70 1.47 1.29 8.74
N ILE A 71 1.28 1.22 7.43
CA ILE A 71 2.36 1.36 6.44
C ILE A 71 2.22 2.72 5.77
N ILE A 72 3.27 3.51 5.78
CA ILE A 72 3.40 4.77 5.02
C ILE A 72 4.57 4.61 4.05
N MET A 73 4.32 4.84 2.77
CA MET A 73 5.37 4.86 1.75
C MET A 73 5.23 6.13 0.92
N ASP A 74 6.31 6.86 0.74
CA ASP A 74 6.34 8.08 -0.09
C ASP A 74 7.63 8.16 -0.92
N ASP A 75 7.52 8.68 -2.14
CA ASP A 75 8.61 8.75 -3.13
C ASP A 75 9.33 7.39 -3.32
N VAL A 76 8.57 6.35 -3.64
CA VAL A 76 9.08 4.98 -3.83
C VAL A 76 8.96 4.54 -5.29
N THR A 77 10.00 3.89 -5.82
CA THR A 77 10.03 3.40 -7.21
C THR A 77 10.61 1.99 -7.31
N GLY A 78 9.97 1.13 -8.09
CA GLY A 78 10.37 -0.28 -8.30
C GLY A 78 9.28 -1.27 -7.92
N ASP A 79 9.58 -2.57 -7.96
CA ASP A 79 8.64 -3.61 -7.51
C ASP A 79 8.60 -3.66 -5.98
N PHE A 80 7.48 -3.30 -5.38
CA PHE A 80 7.27 -3.39 -3.93
C PHE A 80 6.15 -4.37 -3.60
N ASP A 81 6.50 -5.44 -2.90
CA ASP A 81 5.50 -6.35 -2.34
C ASP A 81 5.14 -5.86 -0.92
N VAL A 82 3.95 -5.24 -0.81
CA VAL A 82 3.46 -4.53 0.37
C VAL A 82 2.27 -5.24 0.97
N HIS A 83 2.48 -6.00 2.04
CA HIS A 83 1.43 -6.75 2.71
C HIS A 83 1.09 -6.14 4.07
N ALA A 84 -0.17 -5.80 4.28
CA ALA A 84 -0.71 -5.47 5.60
C ALA A 84 -1.75 -6.53 6.00
N SER A 85 -2.13 -6.58 7.27
CA SER A 85 -3.24 -7.43 7.73
C SER A 85 -4.27 -6.65 8.52
N ASN A 86 -3.86 -5.97 9.60
CA ASN A 86 -4.71 -5.12 10.44
C ASN A 86 -4.09 -3.73 10.58
N GLY A 87 -3.94 -3.04 9.46
CA GLY A 87 -3.37 -1.69 9.43
C GLY A 87 -3.75 -0.95 8.17
N SER A 88 -3.69 0.37 8.25
CA SER A 88 -3.88 1.29 7.13
C SER A 88 -2.62 1.31 6.29
N VAL A 89 -2.82 1.52 5.00
CA VAL A 89 -1.72 1.60 4.04
C VAL A 89 -1.92 2.89 3.27
N ASP A 90 -0.98 3.82 3.43
CA ASP A 90 -0.93 5.09 2.70
C ASP A 90 0.32 5.09 1.82
N ILE A 91 0.15 5.01 0.51
CA ILE A 91 1.23 5.04 -0.48
C ILE A 91 1.05 6.29 -1.34
N ALA A 92 2.06 7.16 -1.38
CA ALA A 92 2.07 8.39 -2.17
C ALA A 92 3.34 8.48 -3.03
N GLY A 93 3.29 9.26 -4.13
CA GLY A 93 4.46 9.51 -4.97
C GLY A 93 5.08 8.25 -5.61
N ALA A 94 4.34 7.14 -5.64
CA ALA A 94 4.92 5.83 -5.94
C ALA A 94 4.89 5.50 -7.44
N THR A 95 5.92 4.82 -7.96
CA THR A 95 5.89 4.11 -9.25
C THR A 95 6.21 2.64 -9.02
N VAL A 96 5.18 1.86 -8.69
CA VAL A 96 5.36 0.51 -8.13
C VAL A 96 4.29 -0.46 -8.61
N THR A 97 4.54 -1.74 -8.35
CA THR A 97 3.50 -2.78 -8.20
C THR A 97 3.14 -2.93 -6.74
N PHE A 98 1.98 -3.52 -6.44
CA PHE A 98 1.57 -3.80 -5.06
C PHE A 98 0.57 -4.96 -4.96
N ASP A 99 0.62 -5.67 -3.85
CA ASP A 99 -0.40 -6.65 -3.41
C ASP A 99 -0.79 -6.40 -1.95
N ILE A 100 -1.79 -5.55 -1.75
CA ILE A 100 -2.20 -5.07 -0.44
C ILE A 100 -3.46 -5.83 0.01
N GLU A 101 -3.35 -6.45 1.18
CA GLU A 101 -4.48 -6.98 1.94
C GLU A 101 -4.65 -6.16 3.24
N SER A 102 -5.88 -5.94 3.70
CA SER A 102 -6.15 -5.35 5.02
C SER A 102 -7.53 -5.80 5.49
N SER A 103 -7.73 -5.95 6.79
CA SER A 103 -9.01 -6.41 7.32
C SER A 103 -9.89 -5.24 7.75
N ASN A 104 -9.32 -4.19 8.35
CA ASN A 104 -10.11 -3.22 9.11
C ASN A 104 -9.89 -1.75 8.75
N GLU A 105 -8.83 -1.44 8.01
CA GLU A 105 -8.40 -0.06 7.81
C GLU A 105 -8.42 0.36 6.34
N ARG A 106 -8.33 1.67 6.14
CA ARG A 106 -8.30 2.31 4.82
C ARG A 106 -7.00 1.97 4.09
N ILE A 107 -7.13 1.75 2.79
CA ILE A 107 -5.99 1.70 1.87
C ILE A 107 -6.10 2.90 0.93
N VAL A 108 -5.03 3.69 0.84
CA VAL A 108 -4.87 4.82 -0.07
C VAL A 108 -3.62 4.60 -0.92
N PHE A 109 -3.79 4.66 -2.24
CA PHE A 109 -2.68 4.68 -3.19
C PHE A 109 -2.78 5.93 -4.07
N ALA A 110 -1.70 6.69 -4.14
CA ALA A 110 -1.54 7.84 -5.02
C ALA A 110 -0.21 7.73 -5.78
N GLY A 111 -0.26 7.40 -7.07
CA GLY A 111 0.95 7.11 -7.82
C GLY A 111 0.73 6.66 -9.25
N VAL A 112 1.79 6.13 -9.84
CA VAL A 112 1.79 5.46 -11.13
C VAL A 112 1.87 3.96 -10.89
N ILE A 113 0.93 3.24 -11.50
CA ILE A 113 0.95 1.78 -11.54
C ILE A 113 1.83 1.34 -12.71
N VAL A 114 2.72 0.39 -12.46
CA VAL A 114 3.57 -0.20 -13.50
C VAL A 114 2.82 -1.38 -14.14
N PRO A 115 2.75 -1.46 -15.49
CA PRO A 115 2.26 -2.63 -16.19
C PRO A 115 3.13 -3.85 -15.89
N SER A 116 2.63 -4.72 -15.02
CA SER A 116 3.36 -5.84 -14.41
C SER A 116 2.35 -6.85 -13.87
N VAL A 117 2.80 -7.91 -13.20
CA VAL A 117 1.97 -8.99 -12.68
C VAL A 117 0.99 -8.44 -11.63
N GLY A 118 -0.27 -8.25 -12.03
CA GLY A 118 -1.48 -7.95 -11.24
C GLY A 118 -1.33 -7.00 -10.03
N ASN A 119 -1.84 -5.77 -10.14
CA ASN A 119 -1.91 -4.85 -8.99
C ASN A 119 -3.19 -5.11 -8.19
N ARG A 120 -3.05 -5.47 -6.91
CA ARG A 120 -4.17 -5.93 -6.09
C ARG A 120 -4.30 -5.15 -4.80
N MET A 121 -5.53 -4.70 -4.52
CA MET A 121 -5.91 -4.05 -3.26
C MET A 121 -7.18 -4.70 -2.72
N THR A 122 -7.10 -5.35 -1.55
CA THR A 122 -8.24 -5.99 -0.90
C THR A 122 -8.41 -5.49 0.53
N THR A 123 -9.62 -5.07 0.91
CA THR A 123 -9.96 -4.77 2.31
C THR A 123 -11.29 -5.38 2.76
N THR A 124 -11.49 -5.67 4.04
CA THR A 124 -12.80 -6.16 4.53
C THR A 124 -13.67 -5.03 5.08
N ASN A 125 -13.19 -4.25 6.05
CA ASN A 125 -13.97 -3.20 6.73
C ASN A 125 -13.42 -1.78 6.47
N GLY A 126 -12.63 -1.62 5.41
CA GLY A 126 -12.01 -0.35 5.02
C GLY A 126 -12.50 0.20 3.68
N SER A 127 -12.23 1.48 3.45
CA SER A 127 -12.32 2.09 2.13
C SER A 127 -11.05 1.84 1.33
N ALA A 128 -11.20 1.65 0.02
CA ALA A 128 -10.09 1.60 -0.93
C ALA A 128 -10.12 2.86 -1.80
N GLU A 129 -9.05 3.65 -1.79
CA GLU A 129 -8.90 4.85 -2.61
C GLU A 129 -7.66 4.76 -3.49
N ILE A 130 -7.85 4.96 -4.79
CA ILE A 130 -6.78 4.96 -5.77
C ILE A 130 -6.83 6.26 -6.56
N THR A 131 -5.73 6.99 -6.53
CA THR A 131 -5.48 8.19 -7.32
C THR A 131 -4.33 7.92 -8.28
N LEU A 132 -4.65 7.80 -9.57
CA LEU A 132 -3.67 7.53 -10.61
C LEU A 132 -3.07 8.85 -11.14
N HIS A 133 -1.74 8.99 -11.06
CA HIS A 133 -1.00 10.17 -11.54
C HIS A 133 -0.78 10.15 -13.07
N ARG A 134 -0.82 8.97 -13.67
CA ARG A 134 -0.95 8.80 -15.12
C ARG A 134 -2.22 8.01 -15.40
N ILE A 135 -2.67 7.97 -16.65
CA ILE A 135 -3.60 6.92 -17.07
C ILE A 135 -2.70 5.82 -17.65
N PRO A 136 -2.37 4.76 -16.88
CA PRO A 136 -1.88 3.55 -17.51
C PRO A 136 -3.06 2.95 -18.29
N GLY A 137 -2.77 2.13 -19.29
CA GLY A 137 -3.81 1.28 -19.84
C GLY A 137 -4.16 0.23 -18.79
N GLU A 138 -5.27 0.37 -18.10
CA GLU A 138 -5.62 -0.55 -17.00
C GLU A 138 -6.92 -1.27 -17.31
N GLU A 139 -6.93 -2.58 -17.15
CA GLU A 139 -8.14 -3.34 -16.93
C GLU A 139 -8.51 -3.22 -15.44
N LEU A 140 -9.55 -2.43 -15.16
CA LEU A 140 -10.07 -2.23 -13.82
C LEU A 140 -11.13 -3.28 -13.50
N ASP A 141 -10.94 -4.02 -12.41
CA ASP A 141 -11.97 -4.80 -11.74
C ASP A 141 -12.12 -4.30 -10.30
N ALA A 142 -13.17 -3.51 -10.07
CA ALA A 142 -13.48 -2.93 -8.77
C ALA A 142 -14.78 -3.50 -8.20
N SER A 143 -14.77 -4.05 -6.98
CA SER A 143 -15.94 -4.64 -6.34
C SER A 143 -16.11 -4.25 -4.86
N THR A 144 -17.36 -4.11 -4.41
CA THR A 144 -17.75 -3.91 -3.01
C THR A 144 -19.07 -4.59 -2.65
N THR A 145 -19.13 -5.31 -1.54
CA THR A 145 -20.38 -5.95 -1.08
C THR A 145 -21.35 -4.93 -0.46
N ASN A 146 -20.90 -4.18 0.55
CA ASN A 146 -21.69 -3.23 1.34
C ASN A 146 -21.11 -1.82 1.24
N GLY A 147 -20.99 -1.31 0.01
CA GLY A 147 -20.46 0.01 -0.28
C GLY A 147 -20.95 0.55 -1.61
N SER A 148 -20.29 1.60 -2.08
CA SER A 148 -20.52 2.15 -3.42
C SER A 148 -19.20 2.35 -4.11
N ILE A 149 -19.17 2.10 -5.41
CA ILE A 149 -18.01 2.39 -6.25
C ILE A 149 -18.20 3.74 -6.92
N LYS A 150 -17.17 4.59 -6.86
CA LYS A 150 -17.10 5.86 -7.57
C LYS A 150 -15.86 5.87 -8.44
N THR A 151 -16.07 6.04 -9.75
CA THR A 151 -14.98 6.18 -10.71
C THR A 151 -15.00 7.57 -11.34
N ARG A 152 -13.84 8.21 -11.44
CA ARG A 152 -13.63 9.50 -12.12
C ARG A 152 -12.54 9.36 -13.18
N LEU A 153 -12.68 8.32 -14.00
CA LEU A 153 -11.76 7.99 -15.09
C LEU A 153 -12.53 7.98 -16.42
N PRO A 154 -11.91 8.35 -17.55
CA PRO A 154 -12.50 8.13 -18.86
C PRO A 154 -12.45 6.63 -19.18
N ILE A 155 -13.44 5.88 -18.69
CA ILE A 155 -13.59 4.45 -18.99
C ILE A 155 -14.02 4.33 -20.46
N LEU A 156 -13.22 3.65 -21.28
CA LEU A 156 -13.45 3.54 -22.72
C LEU A 156 -14.47 2.45 -23.05
N THR A 157 -14.48 1.37 -22.26
CA THR A 157 -15.41 0.25 -22.42
C THR A 157 -15.80 -0.29 -21.04
N THR A 158 -17.06 -0.15 -20.66
CA THR A 158 -17.62 -0.78 -19.44
C THR A 158 -18.26 -2.11 -19.85
N PHE A 159 -17.80 -3.23 -19.32
CA PHE A 159 -18.38 -4.55 -19.63
C PHE A 159 -19.46 -5.00 -18.64
N SER A 160 -19.49 -4.45 -17.43
CA SER A 160 -20.60 -4.59 -16.49
C SER A 160 -20.37 -3.59 -15.35
N GLY A 161 -21.39 -2.83 -14.99
CA GLY A 161 -21.25 -1.77 -13.99
C GLY A 161 -22.57 -1.54 -13.27
N ASP A 162 -22.67 -2.01 -12.03
CA ASP A 162 -23.66 -1.48 -11.08
C ASP A 162 -22.94 -0.71 -9.96
N LYS A 163 -23.65 -0.37 -8.89
CA LYS A 163 -23.06 0.41 -7.78
C LYS A 163 -22.03 -0.38 -6.95
N HIS A 164 -21.94 -1.70 -7.13
CA HIS A 164 -21.18 -2.67 -6.34
C HIS A 164 -20.10 -3.41 -7.12
N HIS A 165 -20.18 -3.46 -8.45
CA HIS A 165 -19.14 -4.08 -9.29
C HIS A 165 -18.98 -3.30 -10.57
N ILE A 166 -17.75 -2.90 -10.89
CA ILE A 166 -17.38 -2.21 -12.12
C ILE A 166 -16.21 -2.95 -12.74
N VAL A 167 -16.40 -3.38 -13.99
CA VAL A 167 -15.33 -3.89 -14.84
C VAL A 167 -15.24 -3.05 -16.09
N GLY A 168 -14.04 -2.58 -16.43
CA GLY A 168 -13.83 -1.84 -17.66
C GLY A 168 -12.38 -1.51 -17.95
N THR A 169 -12.13 -1.13 -19.19
CA THR A 169 -10.79 -0.74 -19.67
C THR A 169 -10.64 0.78 -19.61
N ILE A 170 -9.54 1.22 -19.00
CA ILE A 170 -9.09 2.61 -18.98
C ILE A 170 -7.87 2.67 -19.91
N GLY A 171 -7.85 3.57 -20.91
CA GLY A 171 -6.69 3.69 -21.80
C GLY A 171 -6.42 2.43 -22.65
N ALA A 172 -5.16 1.95 -22.67
CA ALA A 172 -4.71 0.87 -23.55
C ALA A 172 -4.98 -0.57 -23.02
N GLY A 173 -5.29 -0.75 -21.73
CA GLY A 173 -5.44 -2.07 -21.09
C GLY A 173 -4.16 -2.93 -21.04
N ASP A 174 -2.99 -2.34 -20.83
CA ASP A 174 -1.70 -3.03 -20.74
C ASP A 174 -1.33 -3.52 -19.32
N ALA A 175 -2.15 -3.20 -18.32
CA ALA A 175 -1.97 -3.53 -16.92
C ALA A 175 -3.31 -3.93 -16.27
N GLU A 176 -3.25 -4.68 -15.17
CA GLU A 176 -4.43 -5.10 -14.42
C GLU A 176 -4.46 -4.42 -13.05
N LEU A 177 -5.65 -3.91 -12.69
CA LEU A 177 -5.93 -3.30 -11.40
C LEU A 177 -7.17 -3.94 -10.76
N PHE A 178 -6.94 -4.73 -9.71
CA PHE A 178 -8.00 -5.36 -8.92
C PHE A 178 -8.19 -4.62 -7.59
N VAL A 179 -9.41 -4.16 -7.34
CA VAL A 179 -9.77 -3.46 -6.10
C VAL A 179 -11.01 -4.08 -5.48
N LYS A 180 -10.89 -4.63 -4.28
CA LYS A 180 -12.01 -5.27 -3.60
C LYS A 180 -12.17 -4.76 -2.18
N THR A 181 -13.40 -4.49 -1.80
CA THR A 181 -13.76 -4.27 -0.39
C THR A 181 -15.02 -5.07 -0.01
N ALA A 182 -15.20 -5.43 1.26
CA ALA A 182 -16.46 -6.01 1.71
C ALA A 182 -17.42 -4.93 2.25
N ASN A 183 -16.95 -4.05 3.13
CA ASN A 183 -17.75 -3.07 3.87
C ASN A 183 -17.12 -1.68 3.79
N GLY A 184 -17.03 -1.13 2.57
CA GLY A 184 -16.50 0.21 2.37
C GLY A 184 -16.69 0.71 0.95
N PRO A 185 -16.56 2.03 0.73
CA PRO A 185 -16.55 2.59 -0.61
C PRO A 185 -15.24 2.24 -1.33
N VAL A 186 -15.34 2.10 -2.65
CA VAL A 186 -14.18 2.09 -3.55
C VAL A 186 -14.19 3.38 -4.34
N THR A 187 -13.09 4.12 -4.31
CA THR A 187 -12.92 5.32 -5.14
C THR A 187 -11.71 5.13 -6.04
N VAL A 188 -11.90 5.26 -7.35
CA VAL A 188 -10.82 5.24 -8.33
C VAL A 188 -10.90 6.52 -9.15
N GLN A 189 -9.86 7.33 -9.11
CA GLN A 189 -9.82 8.64 -9.75
C GLN A 189 -8.46 8.92 -10.37
N ARG A 190 -8.45 9.88 -11.29
CA ARG A 190 -7.20 10.47 -11.79
C ARG A 190 -6.85 11.69 -10.95
N ASP A 191 -5.56 11.91 -10.73
CA ASP A 191 -5.11 13.20 -10.24
C ASP A 191 -5.45 14.30 -11.26
N THR A 192 -6.14 15.33 -10.78
CA THR A 192 -6.58 16.49 -11.58
C THR A 192 -5.57 17.63 -11.56
N LEU A 193 -4.51 17.53 -10.76
CA LEU A 193 -3.50 18.57 -10.61
C LEU A 193 -2.36 18.48 -11.64
N MET A 194 -2.23 17.36 -12.35
CA MET A 194 -1.31 17.25 -13.48
C MET A 194 -1.94 17.81 -14.76
N LYS A 195 -1.89 19.14 -14.92
CA LYS A 195 -2.08 19.79 -16.23
C LYS A 195 -0.95 19.34 -17.16
N SER A 196 -1.35 18.87 -18.35
CA SER A 196 -0.48 18.52 -19.49
C SER A 196 0.51 19.62 -19.84
#